data_AF-F0VYL3-F1
#
_entry.id   AF-F0VYL3-F1
#
_cell.length_a   1.000
_cell.length_b   1.000
_cell.length_c   1.000
_cell.angle_alpha   90.00
_cell.angle_beta   90.00
_cell.angle_gamma   90.00
#
_symmetry.space_group_name_H-M   'P 1'
#
loop_
_entity.id
_entity.type
_entity.pdbx_description
1 polymer ?
#
loop_
_entity_poly.entity_id
_entity_poly.type
_entity_poly.pdbx_seq_one_letter_code
_entity_poly.pdbx_strand_id
1 'polypeptide(L)'
;MKTTASIAISTALLFGESAAHKQYCEKIPNCALFMANNTGGLGHVLSSGGGPRNQFGLDFKAAKYNWETVCIMDSDKDGTSNGCELGDCCCLGVGKEQRTTDLALPGDPKNRPKGTYDSSKCDSVSSSSTPSQTKNAAGHSRMSTAHLGCIGAVLAIVCIQLL
;
A
#
# COMPACT_ATOMS: atom_id res chain seq x y z
N MET A 1 -12.16 64.80 -9.72
CA MET A 1 -12.02 63.63 -8.82
C MET A 1 -12.84 62.49 -9.41
N LYS A 2 -12.21 61.43 -9.92
CA LYS A 2 -12.91 60.22 -10.41
C LYS A 2 -12.34 59.05 -9.61
N THR A 3 -13.08 58.58 -8.62
CA THR A 3 -12.71 57.43 -7.79
C THR A 3 -13.13 56.16 -8.51
N THR A 4 -12.17 55.45 -9.10
CA THR A 4 -12.32 54.07 -9.54
C THR A 4 -12.24 53.14 -8.34
N ALA A 5 -13.35 52.50 -7.98
CA ALA A 5 -13.38 51.44 -6.99
C ALA A 5 -13.12 50.10 -7.70
N SER A 6 -11.95 49.52 -7.47
CA SER A 6 -11.60 48.17 -7.95
C SER A 6 -12.14 47.13 -6.95
N ILE A 7 -13.10 46.32 -7.37
CA ILE A 7 -13.57 45.17 -6.59
C ILE A 7 -12.60 44.01 -6.87
N ALA A 8 -11.69 43.76 -5.94
CA ALA A 8 -10.86 42.56 -5.96
C ALA A 8 -11.70 41.37 -5.46
N ILE A 9 -12.21 40.55 -6.38
CA ILE A 9 -12.80 39.25 -6.02
C ILE A 9 -11.62 38.28 -5.85
N SER A 10 -11.25 38.02 -4.60
CA SER A 10 -10.26 36.99 -4.25
C SER A 10 -10.81 35.60 -4.58
N THR A 11 -10.34 35.03 -5.67
CA THR A 11 -10.59 33.62 -6.01
C THR A 11 -9.74 32.72 -5.11
N ALA A 12 -10.27 32.32 -3.96
CA ALA A 12 -9.66 31.28 -3.13
C ALA A 12 -9.84 29.93 -3.83
N LEU A 13 -8.79 29.46 -4.51
CA LEU A 13 -8.74 28.16 -5.16
C LEU A 13 -8.71 27.04 -4.10
N LEU A 14 -9.79 26.25 -4.05
CA LEU A 14 -9.88 25.01 -3.27
C LEU A 14 -9.16 23.89 -4.03
N PHE A 15 -7.87 23.68 -3.77
CA PHE A 15 -7.14 22.49 -4.21
C PHE A 15 -7.13 21.44 -3.08
N GLY A 16 -8.21 20.68 -2.94
CA GLY A 16 -8.36 19.69 -1.86
C GLY A 16 -8.35 18.21 -2.28
N GLU A 17 -8.46 17.88 -3.57
CA GLU A 17 -8.83 16.51 -3.97
C GLU A 17 -7.66 15.57 -4.29
N SER A 18 -6.42 16.06 -4.45
CA SER A 18 -5.27 15.22 -4.86
C SER A 18 -4.59 14.46 -3.72
N ALA A 19 -4.72 14.94 -2.48
CA ALA A 19 -4.01 14.34 -1.33
C ALA A 19 -4.58 12.97 -0.96
N ALA A 20 -5.91 12.82 -0.98
CA ALA A 20 -6.58 11.61 -0.54
C ALA A 20 -6.28 10.41 -1.46
N HIS A 21 -6.32 10.62 -2.78
CA HIS A 21 -6.03 9.56 -3.74
C HIS A 21 -4.60 9.05 -3.62
N LYS A 22 -3.63 9.96 -3.45
CA LYS A 22 -2.22 9.62 -3.23
C LYS A 22 -2.00 8.79 -1.97
N GLN A 23 -2.64 9.14 -0.86
CA GLN A 23 -2.50 8.43 0.42
C GLN A 23 -2.99 6.97 0.37
N TYR A 24 -4.05 6.69 -0.38
CA TYR A 24 -4.51 5.30 -0.57
C TYR A 24 -3.65 4.54 -1.57
N CYS A 25 -3.18 5.23 -2.61
CA CYS A 25 -2.30 4.65 -3.61
C CYS A 25 -0.98 4.14 -3.01
N GLU A 26 -0.41 4.88 -2.05
CA GLU A 26 0.79 4.47 -1.30
C GLU A 26 0.62 3.20 -0.46
N LYS A 27 -0.61 2.73 -0.26
CA LYS A 27 -0.93 1.50 0.47
C LYS A 27 -1.18 0.31 -0.45
N ILE A 28 -1.14 0.50 -1.76
CA ILE A 28 -1.50 -0.51 -2.75
C ILE A 28 -0.29 -0.76 -3.66
N PRO A 29 0.21 -2.00 -3.73
CA PRO A 29 1.20 -2.45 -4.71
C PRO A 29 1.02 -1.87 -6.11
N ASN A 30 2.12 -1.41 -6.69
CA ASN A 30 2.18 -0.88 -8.06
C ASN A 30 1.19 0.23 -8.42
N CYS A 31 0.47 0.83 -7.46
CA CYS A 31 -0.57 1.80 -7.78
C CYS A 31 -0.06 2.99 -8.61
N ALA A 32 1.18 3.43 -8.39
CA ALA A 32 1.82 4.48 -9.18
C ALA A 32 1.89 4.17 -10.70
N LEU A 33 2.00 2.88 -11.09
CA LEU A 33 2.00 2.47 -12.50
C LEU A 33 0.62 2.68 -13.14
N PHE A 34 -0.46 2.45 -12.39
CA PHE A 34 -1.83 2.73 -12.85
C PHE A 34 -2.12 4.23 -12.89
N MET A 35 -1.60 5.00 -11.93
CA MET A 35 -1.68 6.46 -11.94
C MET A 35 -1.06 7.06 -13.19
N ALA A 36 0.13 6.58 -13.59
CA ALA A 36 0.83 7.03 -14.78
C ALA A 36 0.03 6.76 -16.08
N ASN A 37 -0.85 5.76 -16.07
CA ASN A 37 -1.64 5.32 -17.22
C ASN A 37 -3.12 5.76 -17.15
N ASN A 38 -3.48 6.67 -16.23
CA ASN A 38 -4.84 7.18 -16.02
C ASN A 38 -5.89 6.07 -15.70
N THR A 39 -5.42 4.99 -15.08
CA THR A 39 -6.22 3.87 -14.57
C THR A 39 -6.07 3.71 -13.05
N GLY A 40 -5.51 4.72 -12.37
CA GLY A 40 -5.22 4.73 -10.94
C GLY A 40 -6.44 4.77 -10.02
N GLY A 41 -7.65 4.88 -10.56
CA GLY A 41 -8.91 4.71 -9.86
C GLY A 41 -9.19 3.27 -9.41
N LEU A 42 -8.19 2.55 -8.90
CA LEU A 42 -8.26 1.11 -8.58
C LEU A 42 -9.47 0.74 -7.70
N GLY A 43 -9.82 1.59 -6.74
CA GLY A 43 -10.98 1.41 -5.85
C GLY A 43 -12.29 2.04 -6.33
N HIS A 44 -12.38 2.46 -7.59
CA HIS A 44 -13.48 3.24 -8.12
C HIS A 44 -13.97 2.69 -9.46
N VAL A 45 -15.22 2.98 -9.79
CA VAL A 45 -15.80 2.61 -11.10
C VAL A 45 -15.19 3.44 -12.23
N LEU A 46 -14.87 4.71 -11.96
CA LEU A 46 -14.20 5.58 -12.91
C LEU A 46 -12.68 5.39 -12.82
N SER A 47 -12.04 5.17 -13.96
CA SER A 47 -10.59 4.92 -14.05
C SER A 47 -9.74 6.10 -13.57
N SER A 48 -10.28 7.32 -13.64
CA SER A 48 -9.69 8.55 -13.08
C SER A 48 -9.68 8.59 -11.55
N GLY A 49 -10.37 7.65 -10.89
CA GLY A 49 -10.67 7.70 -9.46
C GLY A 49 -11.91 8.54 -9.14
N GLY A 50 -12.27 8.58 -7.86
CA GLY A 50 -13.45 9.30 -7.37
C GLY A 50 -14.79 8.63 -7.71
N GLY A 51 -15.90 9.25 -7.30
CA GLY A 51 -17.24 8.70 -7.52
C GLY A 51 -17.49 7.37 -6.77
N PRO A 52 -18.45 6.55 -7.25
CA PRO A 52 -18.77 5.25 -6.63
C PRO A 52 -17.55 4.33 -6.57
N ARG A 53 -17.46 3.56 -5.47
CA ARG A 53 -16.44 2.53 -5.32
C ARG A 53 -16.84 1.28 -6.10
N ASN A 54 -15.85 0.61 -6.71
CA ASN A 54 -16.02 -0.77 -7.16
C ASN A 54 -15.89 -1.73 -5.97
N GLN A 55 -15.99 -3.04 -6.21
CA GLN A 55 -15.96 -4.01 -5.12
C GLN A 55 -14.62 -4.01 -4.36
N PHE A 56 -13.48 -3.95 -5.08
CA PHE A 56 -12.17 -3.78 -4.46
C PHE A 56 -12.09 -2.56 -3.53
N GLY A 57 -12.60 -1.41 -3.96
CA GLY A 57 -12.62 -0.20 -3.14
C GLY A 57 -13.50 -0.33 -1.89
N LEU A 58 -14.62 -1.07 -1.98
CA LEU A 58 -15.48 -1.38 -0.84
C LEU A 58 -14.77 -2.31 0.14
N ASP A 59 -14.11 -3.36 -0.35
CA ASP A 59 -13.38 -4.33 0.46
C ASP A 59 -12.15 -3.69 1.11
N PHE A 60 -11.41 -2.87 0.38
CA PHE A 60 -10.28 -2.12 0.93
C PHE A 60 -10.72 -1.15 2.02
N LYS A 61 -11.87 -0.47 1.84
CA LYS A 61 -12.46 0.37 2.91
C LYS A 61 -12.92 -0.46 4.11
N ALA A 62 -13.56 -1.61 3.88
CA ALA A 62 -14.01 -2.51 4.94
C ALA A 62 -12.82 -3.03 5.78
N ALA A 63 -11.72 -3.36 5.11
CA ALA A 63 -10.44 -3.73 5.69
C ALA A 63 -9.68 -2.55 6.35
N LYS A 64 -10.29 -1.37 6.47
CA LYS A 64 -9.66 -0.15 7.02
C LYS A 64 -8.37 0.23 6.28
N TYR A 65 -8.35 0.01 4.97
CA TYR A 65 -7.22 0.27 4.09
C TYR A 65 -5.97 -0.56 4.43
N ASN A 66 -6.19 -1.76 4.99
CA ASN A 66 -5.14 -2.74 5.24
C ASN A 66 -4.93 -3.59 3.96
N TRP A 67 -3.73 -3.48 3.38
CA TRP A 67 -3.37 -4.24 2.19
C TRP A 67 -3.36 -5.75 2.43
N GLU A 68 -2.74 -6.23 3.50
CA GLU A 68 -2.61 -7.65 3.82
C GLU A 68 -3.98 -8.34 3.89
N THR A 69 -4.97 -7.65 4.45
CA THR A 69 -6.35 -8.15 4.52
C THR A 69 -7.00 -8.26 3.15
N VAL A 70 -6.90 -7.23 2.31
CA VAL A 70 -7.57 -7.22 1.00
C VAL A 70 -6.79 -8.03 -0.04
N CYS A 71 -5.48 -8.17 0.09
CA CYS A 71 -4.61 -8.79 -0.91
C CYS A 71 -5.00 -10.22 -1.28
N ILE A 72 -5.41 -11.02 -0.29
CA ILE A 72 -5.82 -12.41 -0.49
C ILE A 72 -7.24 -12.57 -1.03
N MET A 73 -8.02 -11.50 -1.09
CA MET A 73 -9.40 -11.53 -1.59
C MET A 73 -9.41 -11.53 -3.13
N ASP A 74 -10.49 -12.03 -3.70
CA ASP A 74 -10.86 -11.91 -5.12
C ASP A 74 -12.11 -11.01 -5.16
N SER A 75 -11.91 -9.70 -5.32
CA SER A 75 -13.00 -8.74 -5.09
C SER A 75 -14.02 -8.76 -6.23
N ASP A 76 -13.59 -8.98 -7.46
CA ASP A 76 -14.45 -8.99 -8.65
C ASP A 76 -14.90 -10.39 -9.09
N LYS A 77 -14.40 -11.44 -8.42
CA LYS A 77 -14.81 -12.84 -8.56
C LYS A 77 -14.41 -13.46 -9.89
N ASP A 78 -13.25 -13.06 -10.41
CA ASP A 78 -12.72 -13.61 -11.66
C ASP A 78 -11.79 -14.82 -11.46
N GLY A 79 -11.53 -15.19 -10.21
CA GLY A 79 -10.66 -16.28 -9.82
C GLY A 79 -9.20 -15.87 -9.59
N THR A 80 -8.89 -14.58 -9.61
CA THR A 80 -7.56 -14.01 -9.34
C THR A 80 -7.61 -13.19 -8.06
N SER A 81 -6.61 -13.32 -7.19
CA SER A 81 -6.56 -12.47 -6.00
C SER A 81 -6.12 -11.05 -6.35
N ASN A 82 -6.60 -10.07 -5.58
CA ASN A 82 -6.21 -8.66 -5.70
C ASN A 82 -4.68 -8.50 -5.69
N GLY A 83 -3.99 -9.28 -4.84
CA GLY A 83 -2.54 -9.33 -4.78
C GLY A 83 -1.92 -9.74 -6.09
N CYS A 84 -2.41 -10.83 -6.69
CA CYS A 84 -1.92 -11.27 -7.98
C CYS A 84 -2.20 -10.27 -9.10
N GLU A 85 -3.36 -9.63 -9.12
CA GLU A 85 -3.65 -8.61 -10.12
C GLU A 85 -2.71 -7.40 -10.01
N LEU A 86 -2.40 -6.99 -8.79
CA LEU A 86 -1.53 -5.84 -8.50
C LEU A 86 -0.04 -6.22 -8.40
N GLY A 87 0.34 -7.44 -8.74
CA GLY A 87 1.74 -7.89 -8.83
C GLY A 87 2.39 -8.33 -7.51
N ASP A 88 1.62 -8.41 -6.42
CA ASP A 88 2.00 -8.93 -5.11
C ASP A 88 1.19 -10.20 -4.77
N CYS A 89 1.36 -11.25 -5.58
CA CYS A 89 0.70 -12.55 -5.36
C CYS A 89 0.97 -13.15 -3.97
N CYS A 90 2.08 -12.76 -3.36
CA CYS A 90 2.51 -13.24 -2.05
C CYS A 90 2.07 -12.37 -0.89
N CYS A 91 1.34 -11.28 -1.15
CA CYS A 91 0.85 -10.36 -0.13
C CYS A 91 1.95 -9.84 0.81
N LEU A 92 3.15 -9.58 0.27
CA LEU A 92 4.28 -9.07 1.04
C LEU A 92 4.20 -7.56 1.28
N GLY A 93 3.36 -6.88 0.49
CA GLY A 93 3.08 -5.46 0.61
C GLY A 93 3.87 -4.57 -0.35
N VAL A 94 3.61 -3.27 -0.19
CA VAL A 94 4.18 -2.22 -1.03
C VAL A 94 5.71 -2.23 -0.97
N GLY A 95 6.35 -2.16 -2.14
CA GLY A 95 7.81 -2.23 -2.31
C GLY A 95 8.38 -3.65 -2.27
N LYS A 96 7.54 -4.68 -2.12
CA LYS A 96 7.92 -6.09 -2.12
C LYS A 96 7.13 -6.90 -3.15
N GLU A 97 6.47 -6.21 -4.07
CA GLU A 97 5.74 -6.81 -5.18
C GLU A 97 6.66 -7.69 -6.00
N GLN A 98 6.18 -8.84 -6.42
CA GLN A 98 6.97 -9.77 -7.22
C GLN A 98 6.98 -9.37 -8.70
N ARG A 99 6.09 -8.46 -9.11
CA ARG A 99 5.91 -8.03 -10.50
C ARG A 99 5.56 -6.57 -10.60
N THR A 100 5.93 -5.99 -11.73
CA THR A 100 5.55 -4.64 -12.16
C THR A 100 4.92 -4.65 -13.57
N THR A 101 4.69 -5.84 -14.13
CA THR A 101 4.10 -6.07 -15.46
C THR A 101 3.03 -7.16 -15.39
N ASP A 102 2.23 -7.27 -16.44
CA ASP A 102 1.07 -8.18 -16.49
C ASP A 102 0.12 -7.95 -15.30
N LEU A 103 -0.13 -6.67 -15.04
CA LEU A 103 -1.00 -6.22 -13.95
C LEU A 103 -2.45 -6.13 -14.44
N ALA A 104 -3.37 -6.17 -13.50
CA ALA A 104 -4.80 -6.16 -13.72
C ALA A 104 -5.55 -5.21 -12.77
N LEU A 105 -6.82 -4.97 -13.05
CA LEU A 105 -7.68 -4.08 -12.27
C LEU A 105 -8.54 -4.90 -11.31
N PRO A 106 -8.30 -4.86 -9.98
CA PRO A 106 -8.92 -5.75 -8.98
C PRO A 106 -10.44 -5.60 -8.76
N GLY A 107 -11.07 -4.73 -9.53
CA GLY A 107 -12.51 -4.49 -9.50
C GLY A 107 -13.16 -4.64 -10.87
N ASP A 108 -12.47 -5.20 -11.85
CA ASP A 108 -12.96 -5.42 -13.21
C ASP A 108 -12.74 -6.88 -13.64
N PRO A 109 -13.79 -7.73 -13.59
CA PRO A 109 -13.65 -9.17 -13.82
C PRO A 109 -13.30 -9.55 -15.27
N LYS A 110 -13.17 -8.56 -16.16
CA LYS A 110 -12.73 -8.73 -17.55
C LYS A 110 -11.26 -8.38 -17.74
N ASN A 111 -10.60 -7.84 -16.73
CA ASN A 111 -9.23 -7.37 -16.78
C ASN A 111 -8.35 -8.28 -15.93
N ARG A 112 -7.75 -9.29 -16.55
CA ARG A 112 -7.00 -10.34 -15.86
C ARG A 112 -5.53 -10.37 -16.25
N PRO A 113 -4.62 -10.76 -15.35
CA PRO A 113 -3.27 -11.11 -15.74
C PRO A 113 -3.30 -12.22 -16.79
N LYS A 114 -2.45 -12.12 -17.82
CA LYS A 114 -2.37 -13.11 -18.90
C LYS A 114 -1.53 -14.33 -18.49
N GLY A 115 -0.59 -14.14 -17.57
CA GLY A 115 0.28 -15.18 -17.05
C GLY A 115 -0.38 -16.02 -15.96
N THR A 116 0.02 -17.29 -15.87
CA THR A 116 -0.32 -18.16 -14.74
C THR A 116 0.63 -17.86 -13.58
N TYR A 117 0.20 -17.02 -12.64
CA TYR A 117 0.95 -16.77 -11.41
C TYR A 117 0.45 -17.63 -10.27
N ASP A 118 1.41 -18.31 -9.63
CA ASP A 118 1.14 -19.28 -8.59
C ASP A 118 1.65 -18.74 -7.25
N SER A 119 0.71 -18.48 -6.34
CA SER A 119 1.00 -18.10 -4.96
C SER A 119 1.70 -19.21 -4.16
N SER A 120 1.76 -20.44 -4.67
CA SER A 120 2.57 -21.51 -4.07
C SER A 120 4.08 -21.22 -4.08
N LYS A 121 4.54 -20.28 -4.92
CA LYS A 121 5.95 -19.87 -4.96
C LYS A 121 6.33 -18.87 -3.87
N CYS A 122 5.39 -18.43 -3.06
CA CYS A 122 5.63 -17.41 -2.04
C CYS A 122 6.58 -17.87 -0.93
N ASP A 123 6.68 -19.17 -0.68
CA ASP A 123 7.66 -19.75 0.26
C ASP A 123 9.11 -19.51 -0.19
N SER A 124 9.34 -19.40 -1.50
CA SER A 124 10.69 -19.16 -2.06
C SER A 124 11.10 -17.69 -2.00
N VAL A 125 10.13 -16.76 -1.97
CA VAL A 125 10.37 -15.31 -2.00
C VAL A 125 10.82 -14.79 -0.64
N SER A 126 10.41 -15.43 0.46
CA SER A 126 10.81 -15.03 1.81
C SER A 126 12.30 -15.29 2.12
N SER A 127 13.02 -16.01 1.25
CA SER A 127 14.44 -16.38 1.43
C SER A 127 15.40 -15.67 0.47
N SER A 128 14.91 -14.85 -0.46
CA SER A 128 15.74 -14.24 -1.53
C SER A 128 16.13 -12.77 -1.30
N SER A 129 16.01 -12.24 -0.08
CA SER A 129 16.61 -10.96 0.30
C SER A 129 17.94 -11.16 1.04
N THR A 130 18.97 -11.68 0.37
CA THR A 130 20.34 -11.65 0.89
C THR A 130 21.36 -11.56 -0.25
N PRO A 131 22.21 -10.52 -0.31
CA PRO A 131 23.41 -10.56 -1.14
C PRO A 131 24.44 -11.49 -0.50
N SER A 132 24.75 -12.57 -1.24
CA SER A 132 26.00 -13.32 -1.27
C SER A 132 26.49 -14.03 0.01
N GLN A 133 26.50 -15.37 -0.08
CA GLN A 133 27.35 -16.24 0.72
C GLN A 133 28.82 -16.00 0.36
N THR A 134 29.63 -15.54 1.33
CA THR A 134 31.06 -15.87 1.36
C THR A 134 31.23 -16.99 2.36
N LYS A 135 31.59 -18.17 1.87
CA LYS A 135 31.98 -19.32 2.68
C LYS A 135 33.19 -18.95 3.55
N ASN A 136 33.14 -19.29 4.83
CA ASN A 136 34.26 -19.93 5.52
C ASN A 136 33.77 -20.58 6.82
N ALA A 137 34.03 -21.87 6.94
CA ALA A 137 33.78 -22.68 8.12
C ALA A 137 34.90 -22.49 9.14
N ALA A 138 34.56 -22.41 10.44
CA ALA A 138 35.34 -22.98 11.54
C ALA A 138 34.62 -22.81 12.90
N GLY A 139 34.21 -23.93 13.50
CA GLY A 139 34.68 -24.35 14.82
C GLY A 139 34.20 -23.66 16.12
N HIS A 140 33.59 -24.51 16.98
CA HIS A 140 33.76 -24.61 18.44
C HIS A 140 32.87 -23.80 19.41
N SER A 141 32.02 -24.58 20.10
CA SER A 141 31.81 -24.65 21.55
C SER A 141 30.97 -23.61 22.31
N ARG A 142 29.91 -24.15 22.93
CA ARG A 142 29.33 -23.90 24.27
C ARG A 142 29.83 -22.65 25.03
N MET A 143 28.93 -21.87 25.62
CA MET A 143 28.49 -21.99 27.03
C MET A 143 27.62 -20.79 27.47
N SER A 144 26.70 -21.09 28.40
CA SER A 144 25.83 -20.24 29.23
C SER A 144 26.54 -19.03 29.88
N THR A 145 25.79 -17.95 30.21
CA THR A 145 25.49 -17.48 31.59
C THR A 145 24.80 -16.10 31.59
N ALA A 146 23.80 -15.94 32.46
CA ALA A 146 23.04 -14.72 32.71
C ALA A 146 23.81 -13.66 33.52
N HIS A 147 23.46 -12.38 33.35
CA HIS A 147 23.62 -11.32 34.36
C HIS A 147 22.68 -10.15 33.93
N LEU A 148 21.59 -9.86 34.64
CA LEU A 148 21.46 -9.05 35.86
C LEU A 148 21.40 -7.53 35.58
N GLY A 149 20.17 -7.01 35.62
CA GLY A 149 19.76 -5.82 36.38
C GLY A 149 20.18 -4.41 35.91
N CYS A 150 19.18 -3.51 35.82
CA CYS A 150 19.08 -2.14 36.37
C CYS A 150 17.99 -1.39 35.57
N ILE A 151 16.72 -1.29 36.03
CA ILE A 151 16.13 -0.32 36.98
C ILE A 151 16.17 1.14 36.49
N GLY A 152 14.98 1.75 36.42
CA GLY A 152 14.74 3.21 36.51
C GLY A 152 14.56 3.90 35.15
N ALA A 153 13.56 4.74 34.89
CA ALA A 153 12.65 5.42 35.78
C ALA A 153 11.37 5.81 35.02
N VAL A 154 10.25 5.68 35.72
CA VAL A 154 8.97 6.34 35.45
C VAL A 154 9.18 7.84 35.60
N LEU A 155 8.82 8.63 34.59
CA LEU A 155 8.41 10.02 34.83
C LEU A 155 7.17 10.33 34.01
N ALA A 156 6.04 10.24 34.70
CA ALA A 156 4.81 10.91 34.33
C ALA A 156 5.05 12.43 34.39
N ILE A 157 4.68 13.14 33.32
CA ILE A 157 4.35 14.57 33.41
C ILE A 157 2.96 14.73 32.79
N VAL A 158 1.98 14.69 33.68
CA VAL A 158 0.67 15.31 33.51
C VAL A 158 0.85 16.80 33.85
N CYS A 159 0.47 17.72 32.96
CA CYS A 159 -0.44 18.83 33.26
C CYS A 159 -0.53 19.80 32.07
N ILE A 160 -1.67 19.89 31.38
CA ILE A 160 -2.72 20.92 31.51
C ILE A 160 -2.26 22.36 31.12
N GLN A 161 -2.78 22.90 30.01
CA GLN A 161 -3.73 24.05 29.92
C GLN A 161 -3.66 24.76 28.55
N LEU A 162 -4.85 24.89 27.94
CA LEU A 162 -5.42 26.04 27.20
C LEU A 162 -4.63 26.69 26.04
N LEU A 163 -5.15 26.51 24.81
CA LEU A 163 -5.92 27.52 24.06
C LEU A 163 -6.79 26.83 23.00
#